data_AF-A0A552WUG0-F1
#
_entry.id   AF-A0A552WUG0-F1
#
_cell.length_a   1.000
_cell.length_b   1.000
_cell.length_c   1.000
_cell.angle_alpha   90.00
_cell.angle_beta   90.00
_cell.angle_gamma   90.00
#
_symmetry.space_group_name_H-M   'P 1'
#
loop_
_entity.id
_entity.type
_entity.pdbx_description
1 polymer ?
#
loop_
_entity_poly.entity_id
_entity_poly.type
_entity_poly.pdbx_seq_one_letter_code
_entity_poly.pdbx_strand_id
1 'polypeptide(L)'
;MDAIDPRRTLQKVWELQQRVSTGAPQVDPHSSLGADDRAVSPHHLSHAVWFAITNAVDHLEAVRALIEDAGRTQPWAHWALIRAALENAATAAWLLAPASRDERVSRALRLAKDNIEQSRAAARLHGLTPPSGRTHEGRLQTVSDLAAARGITLPKNRLSYTEIVDGAAANTAFKPEILVLSWRVCSGLTHGRMWASIGLLEREEYESPAEGVMDVKLTTSLNQIMPFVETVLAVLNVALASYERGRVVHTVTT
;
A
#
# COMPACT_ATOMS: atom_id res chain seq x y z
N MET A 1 -10.68 -24.05 2.98
CA MET A 1 -10.95 -22.61 2.98
C MET A 1 -12.40 -22.45 2.56
N ASP A 2 -13.20 -21.78 3.36
CA ASP A 2 -14.56 -21.44 2.96
C ASP A 2 -14.53 -20.57 1.70
N ALA A 3 -15.57 -20.67 0.87
CA ALA A 3 -15.70 -19.81 -0.30
C ALA A 3 -15.76 -18.34 0.14
N ILE A 4 -15.00 -17.47 -0.54
CA ILE A 4 -15.06 -16.03 -0.30
C ILE A 4 -16.43 -15.52 -0.73
N ASP A 5 -17.17 -14.92 0.20
CA ASP A 5 -18.45 -14.27 -0.07
C ASP A 5 -18.21 -12.81 -0.49
N PRO A 6 -18.46 -12.43 -1.76
CA PRO A 6 -18.22 -11.09 -2.24
C PRO A 6 -18.98 -10.02 -1.45
N ARG A 7 -20.22 -10.29 -1.03
CA ARG A 7 -21.02 -9.30 -0.26
C ARG A 7 -20.38 -9.01 1.08
N ARG A 8 -19.92 -10.06 1.77
CA ARG A 8 -19.21 -9.92 3.04
C ARG A 8 -17.89 -9.17 2.86
N THR A 9 -17.13 -9.47 1.80
CA THR A 9 -15.87 -8.77 1.51
C THR A 9 -16.09 -7.27 1.28
N LEU A 10 -17.08 -6.92 0.46
CA LEU A 10 -17.41 -5.53 0.13
C LEU A 10 -18.00 -4.77 1.32
N GLN A 11 -18.78 -5.43 2.17
CA GLN A 11 -19.26 -4.86 3.44
C GLN A 11 -18.08 -4.48 4.36
N LYS A 12 -17.04 -5.31 4.48
CA LYS A 12 -15.84 -4.96 5.26
C LYS A 12 -15.15 -3.70 4.72
N VAL A 13 -15.08 -3.55 3.39
CA VAL A 13 -14.50 -2.35 2.76
C VAL A 13 -15.29 -1.11 3.16
N TRP A 14 -16.62 -1.17 3.08
CA TRP A 14 -17.48 -0.07 3.48
C TRP A 14 -17.29 0.29 4.96
N GLU A 15 -17.25 -0.69 5.87
CA GLU A 15 -17.01 -0.46 7.30
C GLU A 15 -15.66 0.20 7.57
N LEU A 16 -14.62 -0.23 6.86
CA LEU A 16 -13.29 0.37 6.92
C LEU A 16 -13.31 1.82 6.40
N GLN A 17 -14.00 2.09 5.30
CA GLN A 17 -14.17 3.44 4.78
C GLN A 17 -14.86 4.36 5.80
N GLN A 18 -15.91 3.88 6.47
CA GLN A 18 -16.57 4.65 7.53
C GLN A 18 -15.63 4.91 8.72
N ARG A 19 -14.79 3.93 9.08
CA ARG A 19 -13.82 4.11 10.16
C ARG A 19 -12.74 5.14 9.84
N VAL A 20 -12.18 5.14 8.63
CA VAL A 20 -11.05 6.02 8.30
C VAL A 20 -11.48 7.45 7.93
N SER A 21 -12.75 7.63 7.54
CA SER A 21 -13.30 8.95 7.19
C SER A 21 -13.46 9.88 8.39
N THR A 22 -13.42 9.37 9.63
CA THR A 22 -13.48 10.19 10.86
C THR A 22 -12.16 10.91 11.17
N GLY A 23 -11.12 10.69 10.37
CA GLY A 23 -9.80 11.29 10.56
C GLY A 23 -8.81 10.39 11.32
N ALA A 24 -7.56 10.85 11.41
CA ALA A 24 -6.49 10.11 12.07
C ALA A 24 -6.71 10.01 13.59
N PRO A 25 -6.62 8.82 14.19
CA PRO A 25 -6.65 8.67 15.64
C PRO A 25 -5.50 9.44 16.29
N GLN A 26 -5.74 10.01 17.48
CA GLN A 26 -4.69 10.66 18.25
C GLN A 26 -3.61 9.64 18.65
N VAL A 27 -2.35 10.05 18.44
CA VAL A 27 -1.15 9.34 18.90
C VAL A 27 -0.70 9.95 20.22
N ASP A 28 -0.65 9.15 21.28
CA ASP A 28 -0.11 9.59 22.56
C ASP A 28 1.40 9.84 22.40
N PRO A 29 1.93 11.04 22.74
CA PRO A 29 3.35 11.31 22.67
C PRO A 29 4.20 10.30 23.46
N HIS A 30 3.70 9.74 24.54
CA HIS A 30 4.44 8.79 25.38
C HIS A 30 4.33 7.34 24.89
N SER A 31 3.53 7.08 23.85
CA SER A 31 3.42 5.75 23.22
C SER A 31 4.66 5.36 22.41
N SER A 32 4.71 4.09 21.99
CA SER A 32 5.78 3.60 21.12
C SER A 32 5.83 4.37 19.80
N LEU A 33 4.68 4.59 19.17
CA LEU A 33 4.56 5.30 17.90
C LEU A 33 4.82 6.80 18.06
N GLY A 34 4.42 7.40 19.19
CA GLY A 34 4.77 8.79 19.52
C GLY A 34 6.28 9.01 19.68
N ALA A 35 7.01 8.02 20.22
CA ALA A 35 8.46 8.05 20.25
C ALA A 35 9.08 7.91 18.86
N ASP A 36 8.49 7.10 17.98
CA ASP A 36 8.92 6.98 16.58
C ASP A 36 8.72 8.31 15.83
N ASP A 37 7.59 9.00 16.05
CA ASP A 37 7.31 10.31 15.44
C ASP A 37 8.34 11.38 15.81
N ARG A 38 8.68 11.47 17.11
CA ARG A 38 9.76 12.35 17.56
C ARG A 38 11.08 12.02 16.89
N ALA A 39 11.34 10.72 16.67
CA ALA A 39 12.60 10.28 16.10
C ALA A 39 12.79 10.70 14.64
N VAL A 40 11.70 10.88 13.89
CA VAL A 40 11.73 11.26 12.47
C VAL A 40 11.14 12.64 12.19
N SER A 41 10.88 13.45 13.21
CA SER A 41 10.27 14.78 13.03
C SER A 41 11.12 15.65 12.08
N PRO A 42 10.51 16.31 11.07
CA PRO A 42 9.07 16.56 10.88
C PRO A 42 8.32 15.54 9.99
N HIS A 43 8.91 14.38 9.69
CA HIS A 43 8.31 13.41 8.76
C HIS A 43 7.26 12.48 9.37
N HIS A 44 7.13 12.46 10.71
CA HIS A 44 6.18 11.68 11.54
C HIS A 44 5.71 10.34 10.93
N LEU A 45 6.25 9.23 11.45
CA LEU A 45 5.95 7.88 11.01
C LEU A 45 4.44 7.59 11.05
N SER A 46 3.75 8.00 12.12
CA SER A 46 2.31 7.79 12.28
C SER A 46 1.49 8.45 11.16
N HIS A 47 1.89 9.63 10.70
CA HIS A 47 1.22 10.32 9.60
C HIS A 47 1.42 9.57 8.29
N ALA A 48 2.64 9.10 8.02
CA ALA A 48 2.94 8.31 6.83
C ALA A 48 2.15 7.00 6.80
N VAL A 49 2.06 6.31 7.95
CA VAL A 49 1.26 5.09 8.07
C VAL A 49 -0.23 5.37 7.87
N TRP A 50 -0.78 6.36 8.56
CA TRP A 50 -2.21 6.66 8.45
C TRP A 50 -2.58 7.11 7.03
N PHE A 51 -1.74 7.93 6.39
CA PHE A 51 -1.92 8.33 4.99
C PHE A 51 -1.95 7.11 4.04
N ALA A 52 -1.03 6.16 4.22
CA ALA A 52 -1.03 4.93 3.43
C ALA A 52 -2.28 4.07 3.70
N ILE A 53 -2.74 3.97 4.95
CA ILE A 53 -3.99 3.29 5.29
C ILE A 53 -5.18 3.95 4.57
N THR A 54 -5.34 5.27 4.68
CA THR A 54 -6.46 5.98 4.06
C THR A 54 -6.43 5.87 2.54
N ASN A 55 -5.25 5.92 1.92
CA ASN A 55 -5.11 5.80 0.47
C ASN A 55 -5.45 4.37 -0.02
N ALA A 56 -5.07 3.35 0.74
CA ALA A 56 -5.46 1.97 0.44
C ALA A 56 -6.97 1.75 0.54
N VAL A 57 -7.61 2.29 1.60
CA VAL A 57 -9.05 2.16 1.79
C VAL A 57 -9.83 2.93 0.73
N ASP A 58 -9.39 4.12 0.33
CA ASP A 58 -9.99 4.91 -0.77
C ASP A 58 -10.02 4.11 -2.09
N HIS A 59 -8.91 3.45 -2.43
CA HIS A 59 -8.85 2.60 -3.62
C HIS A 59 -9.76 1.37 -3.52
N LEU A 60 -9.89 0.74 -2.35
CA LEU A 60 -10.84 -0.36 -2.15
C LEU A 60 -12.29 0.12 -2.21
N GLU A 61 -12.59 1.30 -1.66
CA GLU A 61 -13.91 1.90 -1.75
C GLU A 61 -14.29 2.20 -3.20
N ALA A 62 -13.34 2.67 -4.02
CA ALA A 62 -13.57 2.83 -5.45
C ALA A 62 -13.88 1.49 -6.14
N VAL A 63 -13.20 0.40 -5.76
CA VAL A 63 -13.52 -0.96 -6.23
C VAL A 63 -14.93 -1.37 -5.81
N ARG A 64 -15.30 -1.13 -4.55
CA ARG A 64 -16.64 -1.41 -4.01
C ARG A 64 -17.71 -0.64 -4.79
N ALA A 65 -17.56 0.67 -4.95
CA ALA A 65 -18.51 1.53 -5.64
C ALA A 65 -18.67 1.12 -7.13
N LEU A 66 -17.60 0.72 -7.81
CA LEU A 66 -17.70 0.20 -9.18
C LEU A 66 -18.53 -1.09 -9.26
N ILE A 67 -18.35 -1.99 -8.29
CA ILE A 67 -19.01 -3.30 -8.28
C ILE A 67 -20.47 -3.18 -7.81
N GLU A 68 -20.72 -2.55 -6.66
CA GLU A 68 -22.03 -2.51 -6.01
C GLU A 68 -22.90 -1.38 -6.55
N ASP A 69 -22.38 -0.15 -6.55
CA ASP A 69 -23.19 1.03 -6.85
C ASP A 69 -23.37 1.19 -8.36
N ALA A 70 -22.31 0.93 -9.14
CA ALA A 70 -22.35 1.03 -10.61
C ALA A 70 -22.68 -0.30 -11.31
N GLY A 71 -22.61 -1.45 -10.62
CA GLY A 71 -22.87 -2.76 -11.22
C GLY A 71 -21.90 -3.13 -12.35
N ARG A 72 -20.63 -2.70 -12.27
CA ARG A 72 -19.64 -2.88 -13.35
C ARG A 72 -18.43 -3.72 -12.91
N THR A 73 -18.13 -4.75 -13.69
CA THR A 73 -16.89 -5.53 -13.60
C THR A 73 -16.05 -5.39 -14.87
N GLN A 74 -15.41 -4.23 -15.02
CA GLN A 74 -14.46 -3.97 -16.09
C GLN A 74 -13.25 -4.92 -16.01
N PRO A 75 -12.76 -5.49 -17.14
CA PRO A 75 -11.70 -6.49 -17.12
C PRO A 75 -10.36 -6.00 -16.55
N TRP A 76 -10.04 -4.70 -16.71
CA TRP A 76 -8.73 -4.14 -16.36
C TRP A 76 -8.73 -3.14 -15.20
N ALA A 77 -9.73 -2.25 -15.13
CA ALA A 77 -9.67 -1.07 -14.26
C ALA A 77 -9.57 -1.41 -12.76
N HIS A 78 -10.28 -2.44 -12.31
CA HIS A 78 -10.23 -2.91 -10.92
C HIS A 78 -8.80 -3.23 -10.48
N TRP A 79 -7.98 -3.79 -11.37
CA TRP A 79 -6.63 -4.22 -11.02
C TRP A 79 -5.68 -3.05 -10.78
N ALA A 80 -5.89 -1.90 -11.44
CA ALA A 80 -5.14 -0.69 -11.13
C ALA A 80 -5.46 -0.17 -9.71
N LEU A 81 -6.74 -0.19 -9.32
CA LEU A 81 -7.18 0.21 -8.00
C LEU A 81 -6.69 -0.76 -6.92
N ILE A 82 -6.84 -2.07 -7.15
CA ILE A 82 -6.39 -3.12 -6.22
C ILE A 82 -4.86 -3.11 -6.07
N ARG A 83 -4.12 -2.87 -7.16
CA ARG A 83 -2.67 -2.68 -7.11
C ARG A 83 -2.31 -1.54 -6.17
N ALA A 84 -2.89 -0.36 -6.41
CA ALA A 84 -2.61 0.82 -5.62
C ALA A 84 -3.02 0.62 -4.15
N ALA A 85 -4.13 -0.07 -3.90
CA ALA A 85 -4.56 -0.45 -2.57
C ALA A 85 -3.55 -1.38 -1.87
N LEU A 86 -3.05 -2.39 -2.57
CA LEU A 86 -2.04 -3.31 -2.05
C LEU A 86 -0.71 -2.62 -1.76
N GLU A 87 -0.23 -1.76 -2.66
CA GLU A 87 1.02 -0.99 -2.50
C GLU A 87 0.96 -0.10 -1.25
N ASN A 88 -0.17 0.57 -1.02
CA ASN A 88 -0.38 1.43 0.14
C ASN A 88 -0.58 0.62 1.44
N ALA A 89 -1.38 -0.44 1.41
CA ALA A 89 -1.56 -1.33 2.56
C ALA A 89 -0.22 -1.96 2.99
N ALA A 90 0.56 -2.44 2.02
CA ALA A 90 1.89 -2.98 2.24
C ALA A 90 2.85 -1.92 2.77
N THR A 91 2.76 -0.67 2.31
CA THR A 91 3.58 0.44 2.86
C THR A 91 3.30 0.65 4.35
N ALA A 92 2.01 0.70 4.74
CA ALA A 92 1.62 0.84 6.14
C ALA A 92 2.11 -0.34 7.00
N ALA A 93 1.92 -1.57 6.52
CA ALA A 93 2.38 -2.78 7.21
C ALA A 93 3.92 -2.82 7.30
N TRP A 94 4.63 -2.49 6.21
CA TRP A 94 6.09 -2.47 6.14
C TRP A 94 6.70 -1.45 7.11
N LEU A 95 6.13 -0.25 7.24
CA LEU A 95 6.62 0.74 8.20
C LEU A 95 6.52 0.25 9.65
N LEU A 96 5.43 -0.45 9.99
CA LEU A 96 5.18 -0.93 11.35
C LEU A 96 5.67 -2.35 11.63
N ALA A 97 6.12 -3.07 10.60
CA ALA A 97 6.48 -4.47 10.74
C ALA A 97 7.63 -4.73 11.75
N PRO A 98 8.71 -3.92 11.77
CA PRO A 98 9.81 -4.17 12.69
C PRO A 98 9.44 -3.95 14.16
N ALA A 99 9.86 -4.89 15.00
CA ALA A 99 9.82 -4.69 16.46
C ALA A 99 10.79 -3.58 16.92
N SER A 100 11.94 -3.45 16.26
CA SER A 100 12.95 -2.44 16.56
C SER A 100 12.51 -1.05 16.09
N ARG A 101 12.61 -0.06 17.01
CA ARG A 101 12.39 1.35 16.68
C ARG A 101 13.38 1.85 15.64
N ASP A 102 14.65 1.49 15.73
CA ASP A 102 15.66 1.98 14.80
C ASP A 102 15.39 1.49 13.37
N GLU A 103 14.86 0.27 13.23
CA GLU A 103 14.45 -0.23 11.92
C GLU A 103 13.20 0.48 11.40
N ARG A 104 12.18 0.74 12.25
CA ARG A 104 11.01 1.56 11.86
C ARG A 104 11.40 2.97 11.45
N VAL A 105 12.29 3.62 12.20
CA VAL A 105 12.86 4.94 11.91
C VAL A 105 13.62 4.90 10.58
N SER A 106 14.46 3.89 10.36
CA SER A 106 15.18 3.71 9.09
C SER A 106 14.20 3.60 7.91
N ARG A 107 13.16 2.76 8.02
CA ARG A 107 12.11 2.61 6.99
C ARG A 107 11.39 3.92 6.70
N ALA A 108 11.00 4.67 7.75
CA ALA A 108 10.35 5.97 7.59
C ALA A 108 11.25 7.03 6.94
N LEU A 109 12.54 7.09 7.31
CA LEU A 109 13.49 8.01 6.68
C LEU A 109 13.76 7.64 5.21
N ARG A 110 13.80 6.35 4.88
CA ARG A 110 13.89 5.88 3.48
C ARG A 110 12.68 6.30 2.66
N LEU A 111 11.47 6.12 3.20
CA LEU A 111 10.24 6.57 2.55
C LEU A 111 10.20 8.09 2.34
N ALA A 112 10.60 8.85 3.37
CA ALA A 112 10.69 10.31 3.29
C ALA A 112 11.69 10.76 2.21
N LYS A 113 12.90 10.16 2.18
CA LYS A 113 13.92 10.41 1.16
C LYS A 113 13.37 10.15 -0.25
N ASP A 114 12.75 9.00 -0.46
CA ASP A 114 12.20 8.62 -1.78
C ASP A 114 11.12 9.62 -2.23
N ASN A 115 10.18 9.97 -1.36
CA ASN A 115 9.14 10.96 -1.65
C ASN A 115 9.72 12.35 -1.98
N ILE A 116 10.76 12.79 -1.26
CA ILE A 116 11.43 14.06 -1.56
C ILE A 116 12.10 14.02 -2.95
N GLU A 117 12.79 12.92 -3.28
CA GLU A 117 13.44 12.76 -4.60
C GLU A 117 12.41 12.68 -5.74
N GLN A 118 11.28 12.01 -5.55
CA GLN A 118 10.20 11.99 -6.53
C GLN A 118 9.57 13.37 -6.71
N SER A 119 9.29 14.08 -5.60
CA SER A 119 8.81 15.46 -5.64
C SER A 119 9.80 16.40 -6.35
N ARG A 120 11.11 16.20 -6.15
CA ARG A 120 12.17 16.96 -6.83
C ARG A 120 12.20 16.69 -8.33
N ALA A 121 12.09 15.42 -8.72
CA ALA A 121 12.03 15.02 -10.12
C ALA A 121 10.78 15.62 -10.81
N ALA A 122 9.63 15.56 -10.14
CA ALA A 122 8.40 16.20 -10.63
C ALA A 122 8.59 17.71 -10.76
N ALA A 123 9.09 18.40 -9.73
CA ALA A 123 9.37 19.84 -9.73
C ALA A 123 10.19 20.30 -10.93
N ARG A 124 11.22 19.53 -11.31
CA ARG A 124 12.04 19.83 -12.49
C ARG A 124 11.27 19.80 -13.81
N LEU A 125 10.22 18.98 -13.91
CA LEU A 125 9.42 18.85 -15.14
C LEU A 125 8.42 20.00 -15.31
N HIS A 126 7.83 20.49 -14.23
CA HIS A 126 6.78 21.53 -14.30
C HIS A 126 7.27 22.92 -13.88
N GLY A 127 8.52 23.04 -13.42
CA GLY A 127 9.15 24.32 -13.09
C GLY A 127 8.58 25.03 -11.87
N LEU A 128 7.70 24.40 -11.08
CA LEU A 128 7.13 25.01 -9.89
C LEU A 128 8.00 24.79 -8.65
N THR A 129 8.08 25.83 -7.84
CA THR A 129 8.70 25.79 -6.51
C THR A 129 7.73 25.18 -5.49
N PRO A 130 8.18 24.34 -4.55
CA PRO A 130 7.33 23.82 -3.49
C PRO A 130 6.69 24.96 -2.66
N PRO A 131 5.36 24.91 -2.40
CA PRO A 131 4.66 25.93 -1.60
C PRO A 131 5.23 26.12 -0.19
N SER A 132 5.87 25.09 0.37
CA SER A 132 6.43 25.11 1.73
C SER A 132 7.62 26.05 1.92
N GLY A 133 8.20 26.61 0.85
CA GLY A 133 9.43 27.40 0.89
C GLY A 133 10.71 26.61 1.23
N ARG A 134 10.58 25.36 1.70
CA ARG A 134 11.71 24.46 1.96
C ARG A 134 12.21 23.85 0.65
N THR A 135 13.50 23.98 0.38
CA THR A 135 14.15 23.34 -0.77
C THR A 135 14.18 21.82 -0.63
N HIS A 136 14.19 21.10 -1.74
CA HIS A 136 14.36 19.64 -1.72
C HIS A 136 15.70 19.25 -1.09
N GLU A 137 16.77 20.01 -1.36
CA GLU A 137 18.10 19.82 -0.77
C GLU A 137 18.06 19.96 0.76
N GLY A 138 17.41 21.00 1.28
CA GLY A 138 17.29 21.18 2.73
C GLY A 138 16.47 20.08 3.40
N ARG A 139 15.43 19.56 2.73
CA ARG A 139 14.65 18.42 3.21
C ARG A 139 15.46 17.12 3.19
N LEU A 140 16.26 16.88 2.14
CA LEU A 140 17.16 15.72 2.07
C LEU A 140 18.28 15.79 3.12
N GLN A 141 18.78 16.99 3.40
CA GLN A 141 19.74 17.21 4.49
C GLN A 141 19.12 16.86 5.84
N THR A 142 17.89 17.32 6.11
CA THR A 142 17.15 16.95 7.34
C THR A 142 17.06 15.43 7.51
N VAL A 143 16.73 14.69 6.45
CA VAL A 143 16.67 13.22 6.50
C VAL A 143 18.05 12.61 6.80
N SER A 144 19.10 13.16 6.19
CA SER A 144 20.48 12.68 6.39
C SER A 144 20.96 12.94 7.82
N ASP A 145 20.66 14.10 8.39
CA ASP A 145 21.03 14.46 9.77
C ASP A 145 20.32 13.56 10.79
N LEU A 146 19.01 13.29 10.58
CA LEU A 146 18.22 12.40 11.43
C LEU A 146 18.75 10.96 11.42
N ALA A 147 19.21 10.48 10.25
CA ALA A 147 19.82 9.17 10.10
C ALA A 147 21.19 9.12 10.80
N ALA A 148 22.03 10.13 10.57
CA ALA A 148 23.37 10.23 11.17
C ALA A 148 23.32 10.28 12.71
N ALA A 149 22.37 11.03 13.27
CA ALA A 149 22.17 11.12 14.73
C ALA A 149 21.85 9.77 15.41
N ARG A 150 21.47 8.75 14.62
CA ARG A 150 21.16 7.39 15.08
C ARG A 150 22.12 6.33 14.55
N GLY A 151 23.19 6.73 13.86
CA GLY A 151 24.10 5.79 13.20
C GLY A 151 23.43 4.98 12.07
N ILE A 152 22.30 5.44 11.53
CA ILE A 152 21.58 4.78 10.45
C ILE A 152 22.24 5.14 9.11
N THR A 153 22.68 4.13 8.35
CA THR A 153 23.11 4.31 6.97
C THR A 153 21.95 4.05 6.02
N LEU A 154 21.47 5.11 5.36
CA LEU A 154 20.38 4.98 4.38
C LEU A 154 20.90 4.41 3.05
N PRO A 155 20.19 3.45 2.43
CA PRO A 155 20.55 2.95 1.12
C PRO A 155 20.52 4.05 0.05
N LYS A 156 21.43 3.93 -0.93
CA LYS A 156 21.53 4.86 -2.07
C LYS A 156 20.45 4.61 -3.12
N ASN A 157 20.03 3.36 -3.30
CA ASN A 157 18.99 2.97 -4.25
C ASN A 157 17.62 3.55 -3.87
N ARG A 158 16.75 3.66 -4.88
CA ARG A 158 15.34 3.99 -4.68
C ARG A 158 14.62 2.88 -3.92
N LEU A 159 13.62 3.28 -3.15
CA LEU A 159 12.73 2.33 -2.51
C LEU A 159 11.84 1.70 -3.58
N SER A 160 11.77 0.38 -3.62
CA SER A 160 10.96 -0.33 -4.63
C SER A 160 9.71 -0.93 -3.99
N TYR A 161 8.59 -0.96 -4.74
CA TYR A 161 7.39 -1.63 -4.26
C TYR A 161 7.59 -3.14 -4.07
N THR A 162 8.46 -3.78 -4.84
CA THR A 162 8.84 -5.18 -4.59
C THR A 162 9.37 -5.35 -3.17
N GLU A 163 10.27 -4.46 -2.73
CA GLU A 163 10.84 -4.50 -1.38
C GLU A 163 9.78 -4.24 -0.30
N ILE A 164 8.88 -3.26 -0.52
CA ILE A 164 7.80 -2.94 0.41
C ILE A 164 6.83 -4.11 0.54
N VAL A 165 6.36 -4.67 -0.58
CA VAL A 165 5.36 -5.74 -0.61
C VAL A 165 5.93 -7.03 -0.03
N ASP A 166 7.18 -7.36 -0.36
CA ASP A 166 7.88 -8.51 0.22
C ASP A 166 8.04 -8.34 1.74
N GLY A 167 8.58 -7.21 2.19
CA GLY A 167 8.82 -6.95 3.60
C GLY A 167 7.56 -6.74 4.44
N ALA A 168 6.41 -6.43 3.82
CA ALA A 168 5.12 -6.34 4.50
C ALA A 168 4.62 -7.71 4.98
N ALA A 169 5.06 -8.80 4.36
CA ALA A 169 4.62 -10.15 4.71
C ALA A 169 5.01 -10.57 6.15
N ALA A 170 6.09 -9.98 6.70
CA ALA A 170 6.69 -10.37 7.98
C ALA A 170 5.71 -10.47 9.16
N ASN A 171 4.65 -9.65 9.17
CA ASN A 171 3.65 -9.63 10.24
C ASN A 171 2.25 -10.06 9.77
N THR A 172 2.16 -10.69 8.60
CA THR A 172 0.92 -11.20 8.04
C THR A 172 0.92 -12.72 8.07
N ALA A 173 -0.24 -13.33 7.80
CA ALA A 173 -0.32 -14.78 7.60
C ALA A 173 0.18 -15.21 6.20
N PHE A 174 0.50 -14.27 5.32
CA PHE A 174 0.96 -14.57 3.95
C PHE A 174 2.45 -14.85 3.91
N LYS A 175 2.83 -15.76 3.01
CA LYS A 175 4.22 -15.87 2.58
C LYS A 175 4.58 -14.68 1.67
N PRO A 176 5.82 -14.16 1.71
CA PRO A 176 6.24 -13.06 0.85
C PRO A 176 5.96 -13.29 -0.64
N GLU A 177 6.16 -14.52 -1.13
CA GLU A 177 5.97 -14.88 -2.53
C GLU A 177 4.51 -14.71 -2.98
N ILE A 178 3.55 -14.93 -2.08
CA ILE A 178 2.12 -14.77 -2.37
C ILE A 178 1.78 -13.28 -2.51
N LEU A 179 2.23 -12.43 -1.60
CA LEU A 179 2.01 -10.98 -1.72
C LEU A 179 2.68 -10.40 -2.96
N VAL A 180 3.92 -10.81 -3.23
CA VAL A 180 4.67 -10.38 -4.42
C VAL A 180 3.99 -10.88 -5.70
N LEU A 181 3.48 -12.11 -5.73
CA LEU A 181 2.71 -12.63 -6.87
C LEU A 181 1.43 -11.82 -7.10
N SER A 182 0.64 -11.58 -6.04
CA SER A 182 -0.57 -10.77 -6.12
C SER A 182 -0.27 -9.38 -6.69
N TRP A 183 0.78 -8.72 -6.19
CA TRP A 183 1.23 -7.43 -6.70
C TRP A 183 1.68 -7.50 -8.18
N ARG A 184 2.47 -8.52 -8.56
CA ARG A 184 2.94 -8.68 -9.95
C ARG A 184 1.79 -8.92 -10.93
N VAL A 185 0.78 -9.69 -10.52
CA VAL A 185 -0.41 -9.94 -11.34
C VAL A 185 -1.22 -8.66 -11.53
N CYS A 186 -1.53 -7.93 -10.45
CA CYS A 186 -2.22 -6.63 -10.58
C CYS A 186 -1.41 -5.66 -11.44
N SER A 187 -0.08 -5.57 -11.23
CA SER A 187 0.83 -4.77 -12.05
C SER A 187 0.80 -5.15 -13.52
N GLY A 188 0.82 -6.45 -13.83
CA GLY A 188 0.72 -6.96 -15.19
C GLY A 188 -0.59 -6.52 -15.86
N LEU A 189 -1.71 -6.66 -15.17
CA LEU A 189 -3.04 -6.29 -15.67
C LEU A 189 -3.19 -4.78 -15.87
N THR A 190 -2.69 -3.97 -14.93
CA THR A 190 -2.67 -2.50 -15.06
C THR A 190 -1.92 -2.05 -16.31
N HIS A 191 -0.85 -2.75 -16.69
CA HIS A 191 -0.01 -2.40 -17.82
C HIS A 191 -0.28 -3.23 -19.09
N GLY A 192 -1.39 -3.96 -19.16
CA GLY A 192 -1.76 -4.75 -20.35
C GLY A 192 -0.78 -5.87 -20.70
N ARG A 193 -0.10 -6.45 -19.70
CA ARG A 193 0.87 -7.54 -19.92
C ARG A 193 0.13 -8.84 -20.20
N MET A 194 0.35 -9.40 -21.39
CA MET A 194 -0.35 -10.59 -21.88
C MET A 194 -0.26 -11.81 -20.94
N TRP A 195 0.89 -12.04 -20.30
CA TRP A 195 1.03 -13.15 -19.35
C TRP A 195 0.04 -13.06 -18.18
N ALA A 196 -0.22 -11.85 -17.68
CA ALA A 196 -1.13 -11.62 -16.56
C ALA A 196 -2.58 -11.64 -17.04
N SER A 197 -2.85 -11.04 -18.21
CA SER A 197 -4.18 -11.05 -18.83
C SER A 197 -4.65 -12.48 -19.13
N ILE A 198 -3.84 -13.27 -19.85
CA ILE A 198 -4.18 -14.66 -20.19
C ILE A 198 -4.16 -15.55 -18.95
N GLY A 199 -3.24 -15.30 -18.02
CA GLY A 199 -3.04 -16.13 -16.83
C GLY A 199 -4.11 -15.96 -15.77
N LEU A 200 -4.76 -14.80 -15.67
CA LEU A 200 -5.78 -14.55 -14.65
C LEU A 200 -7.19 -14.39 -15.22
N LEU A 201 -7.40 -13.63 -16.29
CA LEU A 201 -8.74 -13.22 -16.75
C LEU A 201 -9.52 -14.39 -17.36
N GLU A 202 -10.85 -14.28 -17.32
CA GLU A 202 -11.73 -15.19 -18.04
C GLU A 202 -11.55 -14.99 -19.54
N ARG A 203 -11.63 -16.10 -20.30
CA ARG A 203 -11.40 -16.15 -21.74
C ARG A 203 -12.60 -16.77 -22.40
N GLU A 204 -13.20 -16.02 -23.31
CA GLU A 204 -14.13 -16.54 -24.30
C GLU A 204 -13.36 -16.69 -25.61
N GLU A 205 -13.18 -17.92 -26.06
CA GLU A 205 -12.36 -18.27 -27.23
C GLU A 205 -13.24 -18.33 -28.47
N TYR A 206 -12.73 -17.79 -29.57
CA TYR A 206 -13.37 -17.80 -30.88
C TYR A 206 -12.45 -18.47 -31.91
N GLU A 207 -13.07 -19.14 -32.89
CA GLU A 207 -12.32 -19.65 -34.05
C GLU A 207 -11.67 -18.48 -34.79
N SER A 208 -10.35 -18.60 -34.99
CA SER A 208 -9.60 -17.64 -35.79
C SER A 208 -9.35 -18.22 -37.19
N PRO A 209 -9.43 -17.41 -38.25
CA PRO A 209 -9.14 -17.86 -39.61
C PRO A 209 -7.64 -18.11 -39.87
N ALA A 210 -6.76 -17.73 -38.93
CA ALA A 210 -5.32 -17.94 -39.05
C ALA A 210 -4.88 -19.23 -38.31
N GLU A 211 -4.08 -20.06 -38.98
CA GLU A 211 -3.55 -21.30 -38.41
C GLU A 211 -2.67 -21.01 -37.19
N GLY A 212 -2.96 -21.69 -36.08
CA GLY A 212 -2.23 -21.51 -34.82
C GLY A 212 -2.55 -20.21 -34.06
N VAL A 213 -3.58 -19.46 -34.46
CA VAL A 213 -4.06 -18.24 -33.79
C VAL A 213 -5.41 -18.51 -33.14
N MET A 214 -5.65 -17.87 -31.99
CA MET A 214 -6.93 -17.91 -31.30
C MET A 214 -7.35 -16.48 -30.95
N ASP A 215 -8.56 -16.11 -31.34
CA ASP A 215 -9.14 -14.84 -30.97
C ASP A 215 -9.82 -14.99 -29.60
N VAL A 216 -9.53 -14.07 -28.67
CA VAL A 216 -10.04 -14.16 -27.30
C VAL A 216 -10.67 -12.85 -26.86
N LYS A 217 -11.82 -12.95 -26.19
CA LYS A 217 -12.39 -11.86 -25.40
C LYS A 217 -12.10 -12.11 -23.93
N LEU A 218 -11.57 -11.07 -23.28
CA LEU A 218 -11.16 -11.13 -21.88
C LEU A 218 -12.20 -10.46 -20.99
N THR A 219 -12.63 -11.18 -19.95
CA THR A 219 -13.56 -10.70 -18.91
C THR A 219 -12.98 -10.92 -17.51
N THR A 220 -13.61 -10.33 -16.50
CA THR A 220 -13.27 -10.58 -15.10
C THR A 220 -14.53 -10.88 -14.30
N SER A 221 -14.40 -11.65 -13.22
CA SER A 221 -15.48 -11.97 -12.30
C SER A 221 -15.12 -11.68 -10.85
N LEU A 222 -16.14 -11.64 -9.98
CA LEU A 222 -15.93 -11.44 -8.55
C LEU A 222 -15.07 -12.55 -7.93
N ASN A 223 -15.14 -13.78 -8.46
CA ASN A 223 -14.29 -14.89 -8.01
C ASN A 223 -12.80 -14.62 -8.24
N GLN A 224 -12.45 -13.85 -9.27
CA GLN A 224 -11.07 -13.42 -9.53
C GLN A 224 -10.70 -12.19 -8.69
N ILE A 225 -11.62 -11.23 -8.54
CA ILE A 225 -11.35 -9.95 -7.85
C ILE A 225 -11.25 -10.13 -6.33
N MET A 226 -12.21 -10.84 -5.72
CA MET A 226 -12.36 -10.89 -4.26
C MET A 226 -11.16 -11.48 -3.50
N PRO A 227 -10.44 -12.52 -3.99
CA PRO A 227 -9.21 -12.99 -3.35
C PRO A 227 -8.15 -11.89 -3.19
N PHE A 228 -8.03 -10.99 -4.16
CA PHE A 228 -7.07 -9.89 -4.08
C PHE A 228 -7.56 -8.80 -3.12
N VAL A 229 -8.85 -8.47 -3.13
CA VAL A 229 -9.44 -7.54 -2.16
C VAL A 229 -9.25 -8.06 -0.72
N GLU A 230 -9.54 -9.33 -0.45
CA GLU A 230 -9.30 -9.96 0.85
C GLU A 230 -7.81 -9.97 1.23
N THR A 231 -6.91 -10.12 0.25
CA THR A 231 -5.46 -9.99 0.48
C THR A 231 -5.11 -8.58 0.99
N VAL A 232 -5.61 -7.53 0.33
CA VAL A 232 -5.39 -6.14 0.77
C VAL A 232 -6.00 -5.90 2.15
N LEU A 233 -7.24 -6.36 2.39
CA LEU A 233 -7.92 -6.24 3.68
C LEU A 233 -7.14 -6.92 4.81
N ALA A 234 -6.58 -8.10 4.57
CA ALA A 234 -5.77 -8.80 5.56
C ALA A 234 -4.47 -8.04 5.90
N VAL A 235 -3.79 -7.46 4.90
CA VAL A 235 -2.60 -6.61 5.12
C VAL A 235 -2.99 -5.33 5.88
N LEU A 236 -4.12 -4.69 5.51
CA LEU A 236 -4.65 -3.51 6.20
C LEU A 236 -4.98 -3.79 7.66
N ASN A 237 -5.59 -4.93 7.97
CA ASN A 237 -5.93 -5.31 9.34
C ASN A 237 -4.69 -5.44 10.22
N VAL A 238 -3.60 -6.00 9.68
CA VAL A 238 -2.30 -6.07 10.39
C VAL A 238 -1.74 -4.66 10.64
N ALA A 239 -1.76 -3.79 9.63
CA ALA A 239 -1.29 -2.42 9.75
C ALA A 239 -2.11 -1.63 10.79
N LEU A 240 -3.44 -1.68 10.70
CA LEU A 240 -4.36 -1.05 11.64
C LEU A 240 -4.15 -1.55 13.06
N ALA A 241 -4.08 -2.87 13.27
CA ALA A 241 -3.85 -3.42 14.61
C ALA A 241 -2.49 -2.98 15.19
N SER A 242 -1.46 -2.88 14.34
CA SER A 242 -0.14 -2.40 14.75
C SER A 242 -0.14 -0.91 15.07
N TYR A 243 -0.88 -0.11 14.30
CA TYR A 243 -1.06 1.32 14.54
C TYR A 243 -1.80 1.57 15.87
N GLU A 244 -2.91 0.86 16.10
CA GLU A 244 -3.71 0.97 17.33
C GLU A 244 -2.91 0.59 18.58
N ARG A 245 -2.11 -0.48 18.52
CA ARG A 245 -1.20 -0.83 19.63
C ARG A 245 -0.12 0.23 19.80
N GLY A 246 0.48 0.68 18.70
CA GLY A 246 1.61 1.61 18.74
C GLY A 246 1.25 2.98 19.29
N ARG A 247 0.01 3.45 19.09
CA ARG A 247 -0.41 4.83 19.39
C ARG A 247 -0.82 5.09 20.85
N VAL A 248 -0.97 4.06 21.67
CA VAL A 248 -1.39 4.18 23.08
C VAL A 248 -0.27 3.73 24.03
N VAL A 249 -0.29 4.21 25.27
CA VAL A 249 0.59 3.69 26.32
C VAL A 249 -0.04 2.41 26.88
N HIS A 250 0.69 1.30 26.82
CA HIS A 250 0.29 0.08 27.51
C HIS A 250 0.73 0.19 28.97
N THR A 251 -0.22 0.30 29.89
CA THR A 251 0.04 0.08 31.31
C THR A 251 0.25 -1.42 31.51
N VAL A 252 1.46 -1.82 31.90
CA VAL A 252 1.69 -3.19 32.36
C VAL A 252 1.01 -3.29 33.71
N THR A 253 -0.17 -3.92 33.76
CA THR A 253 -0.76 -4.37 35.02
C THR A 253 0.14 -5.50 35.53
N THR A 254 0.98 -5.18 36.51
CA THR A 254 1.84 -6.13 37.24
C THR A 254 1.02 -7.11 38.04
#